data_AF-X1D527-F1
#
_entry.id   AF-X1D527-F1
#
_cell.length_a   1.000
_cell.length_b   1.000
_cell.length_c   1.000
_cell.angle_alpha   90.00
_cell.angle_beta   90.00
_cell.angle_gamma   90.00
#
_symmetry.space_group_name_H-M   'P 1'
#
loop_
_entity.id
_entity.type
_entity.pdbx_description
1 polymer ?
#
loop_
_entity_poly.entity_id
_entity_poly.type
_entity_poly.pdbx_seq_one_letter_code
_entity_poly.pdbx_strand_id
1 'polypeptide(L)'
;AHELLAIFGGKAPHNVGIVAGGVTEKPTIDKISAFLWRLNEIRHFIDDVYLSDIMKVAEKYGDYLEMGASGYDFLSYGAFNLDSEQVDQTKRSRLYKQGLADPALNPISLEPARITEQVKNSWYEDGASDRHPYQA
;
A
#
# COMPACT_ATOMS: atom_id res chain seq x y z
N ALA A 1 -10.43 -12.85 6.37
CA ALA A 1 -9.52 -12.00 5.54
C ALA A 1 -8.65 -12.82 4.59
N HIS A 2 -7.72 -13.65 5.08
CA HIS A 2 -6.78 -14.39 4.21
C HIS A 2 -7.44 -15.35 3.20
N GLU A 3 -8.65 -15.86 3.48
CA GLU A 3 -9.41 -16.63 2.50
C GLU A 3 -9.69 -15.85 1.20
N LEU A 4 -9.92 -14.52 1.28
CA LEU A 4 -10.09 -13.69 0.07
C LEU A 4 -8.84 -13.72 -0.80
N LEU A 5 -7.66 -13.65 -0.19
CA LEU A 5 -6.39 -13.72 -0.90
C LEU A 5 -6.18 -15.12 -1.50
N ALA A 6 -6.56 -16.17 -0.78
CA ALA A 6 -6.40 -17.54 -1.24
C ALA A 6 -7.29 -17.89 -2.44
N ILE A 7 -8.49 -17.29 -2.57
CA ILE A 7 -9.40 -17.54 -3.72
C ILE A 7 -8.71 -17.27 -5.06
N PHE A 8 -7.95 -16.18 -5.18
CA PHE A 8 -7.27 -15.80 -6.41
C PHE A 8 -5.75 -16.05 -6.39
N GLY A 9 -5.18 -16.18 -5.19
CA GLY A 9 -3.75 -16.35 -4.95
C GLY A 9 -3.32 -17.78 -4.64
N GLY A 10 -4.25 -18.74 -4.55
CA GLY A 10 -4.01 -20.14 -4.21
C GLY A 10 -3.78 -20.38 -2.71
N LYS A 11 -3.00 -19.52 -2.03
CA LYS A 11 -2.78 -19.59 -0.58
C LYS A 11 -2.44 -18.22 0.02
N ALA A 12 -2.54 -18.12 1.34
CA ALA A 12 -2.01 -17.02 2.13
C ALA A 12 -1.45 -17.56 3.46
N PRO A 13 -0.27 -17.10 3.93
CA PRO A 13 0.61 -16.10 3.31
C PRO A 13 1.37 -16.62 2.08
N HIS A 14 2.05 -15.70 1.38
CA HIS A 14 2.78 -15.92 0.12
C HIS A 14 1.90 -16.56 -0.97
N ASN A 15 1.05 -15.77 -1.61
CA ASN A 15 0.28 -16.25 -2.76
C ASN A 15 1.19 -16.72 -3.90
N VAL A 16 0.66 -17.61 -4.74
CA VAL A 16 1.40 -18.26 -5.84
C VAL A 16 0.71 -18.09 -7.19
N GLY A 17 -0.19 -17.10 -7.29
CA GLY A 17 -1.03 -16.86 -8.47
C GLY A 17 -0.51 -15.82 -9.47
N ILE A 18 0.61 -15.15 -9.19
CA ILE A 18 1.16 -14.07 -10.03
C ILE A 18 2.27 -14.64 -10.93
N VAL A 19 2.22 -14.31 -12.22
CA VAL A 19 3.23 -14.66 -13.23
C VAL A 19 3.55 -13.44 -14.10
N ALA A 20 4.68 -13.49 -14.83
CA ALA A 20 4.95 -12.47 -15.84
C ALA A 20 3.81 -12.46 -16.87
N GLY A 21 3.20 -11.28 -17.08
CA GLY A 21 2.04 -11.11 -17.97
C GLY A 21 0.66 -11.19 -17.29
N GLY A 22 0.57 -11.52 -16.00
CA GLY A 22 -0.70 -11.45 -15.28
C GLY A 22 -0.82 -12.43 -14.11
N VAL A 23 -1.91 -13.19 -14.12
CA VAL A 23 -2.25 -14.15 -13.05
C VAL A 23 -2.64 -15.50 -13.64
N THR A 24 -2.47 -16.58 -12.87
CA THR A 24 -2.78 -17.96 -13.29
C THR A 24 -4.22 -18.36 -13.02
N GLU A 25 -4.91 -17.66 -12.12
CA GLU A 25 -6.23 -18.03 -11.64
C GLU A 25 -7.34 -17.42 -12.50
N LYS A 26 -8.32 -18.25 -12.89
CA LYS A 26 -9.49 -17.84 -13.68
C LYS A 26 -10.60 -17.37 -12.74
N PRO A 27 -11.13 -16.14 -12.89
CA PRO A 27 -12.20 -15.63 -12.05
C PRO A 27 -13.55 -16.19 -12.46
N THR A 28 -13.87 -17.41 -12.01
CA THR A 28 -15.19 -18.03 -12.25
C THR A 28 -16.27 -17.34 -11.41
N ILE A 29 -17.54 -17.47 -11.82
CA ILE A 29 -18.69 -16.91 -11.09
C ILE A 29 -18.71 -17.40 -9.64
N ASP A 30 -18.42 -18.68 -9.39
CA ASP A 30 -18.39 -19.24 -8.04
C ASP A 30 -17.28 -18.60 -7.19
N LYS A 31 -16.10 -18.35 -7.76
CA LYS A 31 -14.98 -17.70 -7.05
C LYS A 31 -15.29 -16.25 -6.74
N ILE A 32 -15.87 -15.51 -7.69
CA ILE A 32 -16.30 -14.13 -7.48
C ILE A 32 -17.38 -14.06 -6.38
N SER A 33 -18.35 -14.97 -6.42
CA SER A 33 -19.44 -15.02 -5.43
C SER A 33 -18.90 -15.37 -4.03
N ALA A 34 -18.00 -16.36 -3.93
CA ALA A 34 -17.34 -16.73 -2.70
C ALA A 34 -16.46 -15.60 -2.12
N PHE A 35 -15.83 -14.81 -2.99
CA PHE A 35 -15.07 -13.62 -2.62
C PHE A 35 -15.99 -12.52 -2.08
N LEU A 36 -17.07 -12.19 -2.80
CA LEU A 36 -18.01 -11.13 -2.39
C LEU A 36 -18.66 -11.44 -1.04
N TRP A 37 -19.05 -12.70 -0.80
CA TRP A 37 -19.63 -13.10 0.48
C TRP A 37 -18.68 -12.85 1.66
N ARG A 38 -17.44 -13.33 1.56
CA ARG A 38 -16.38 -13.10 2.57
C ARG A 38 -16.02 -11.62 2.71
N LEU A 39 -16.02 -10.87 1.61
CA LEU A 39 -15.74 -9.44 1.63
C LEU A 39 -16.78 -8.70 2.46
N ASN A 40 -18.06 -9.06 2.33
CA ASN A 40 -19.12 -8.43 3.10
C ASN A 40 -19.00 -8.72 4.62
N GLU A 41 -18.57 -9.92 5.01
CA GLU A 41 -18.27 -10.21 6.43
C GLU A 41 -17.15 -9.32 6.97
N ILE A 42 -16.08 -9.11 6.19
CA ILE A 42 -14.96 -8.23 6.58
C ILE A 42 -15.41 -6.78 6.64
N ARG A 43 -16.21 -6.32 5.67
CA ARG A 43 -16.75 -4.95 5.66
C ARG A 43 -17.61 -4.70 6.89
N HIS A 44 -18.52 -5.62 7.21
CA HIS A 44 -19.32 -5.54 8.43
C HIS A 44 -18.45 -5.43 9.68
N PHE A 45 -17.40 -6.24 9.80
CA PHE A 45 -16.46 -6.12 10.91
C PHE A 45 -15.73 -4.77 10.94
N ILE A 46 -15.28 -4.27 9.79
CA ILE A 46 -14.60 -2.97 9.70
C ILE A 46 -15.54 -1.84 10.13
N ASP A 47 -16.72 -1.80 9.53
CA ASP A 47 -17.67 -0.71 9.66
C ASP A 47 -18.31 -0.68 11.06
N ASP A 48 -18.70 -1.84 11.59
CA ASP A 48 -19.50 -1.94 12.82
C ASP A 48 -18.69 -2.26 14.08
N VAL A 49 -17.44 -2.74 13.94
CA VAL A 49 -16.57 -3.09 15.09
C VAL A 49 -15.28 -2.28 15.08
N TYR A 50 -14.43 -2.49 14.08
CA TYR A 50 -13.07 -1.95 14.09
C TYR A 50 -13.02 -0.43 14.15
N LEU A 51 -13.79 0.26 13.30
CA LEU A 51 -13.83 1.72 13.32
C LEU A 51 -14.40 2.26 14.64
N SER A 52 -15.46 1.64 15.17
CA SER A 52 -16.05 2.03 16.46
C SER A 52 -15.03 1.93 17.60
N ASP A 53 -14.26 0.84 17.64
CA ASP A 53 -13.26 0.62 18.68
C ASP A 53 -12.07 1.58 18.54
N ILE A 54 -11.60 1.85 17.31
CA ILE A 54 -10.57 2.88 17.09
C ILE A 54 -11.05 4.24 17.61
N MET A 55 -12.28 4.64 17.31
CA MET A 55 -12.81 5.94 17.73
C MET A 55 -12.88 6.06 19.26
N LYS A 56 -13.27 4.99 19.97
CA LYS A 56 -13.26 4.96 21.44
C LYS A 56 -11.85 5.06 22.02
N VAL A 57 -10.87 4.39 21.40
CA VAL A 57 -9.46 4.50 21.80
C VAL A 57 -8.97 5.93 21.57
N ALA A 58 -9.29 6.54 20.43
CA ALA A 58 -8.91 7.92 20.13
C ALA A 58 -9.53 8.93 21.11
N GLU A 59 -10.79 8.75 21.51
CA GLU A 59 -11.45 9.57 22.53
C GLU A 59 -10.75 9.44 23.89
N LYS A 60 -10.37 8.20 24.27
CA LYS A 60 -9.74 7.93 25.55
C LYS A 60 -8.31 8.47 25.64
N TYR A 61 -7.57 8.43 24.54
CA TYR A 61 -6.15 8.79 24.44
C TYR A 61 -5.96 10.00 23.52
N GLY A 62 -6.78 11.05 23.71
CA GLY A 62 -6.69 12.27 22.90
C GLY A 62 -5.35 12.98 23.02
N ASP A 63 -4.61 12.79 24.12
CA ASP A 63 -3.25 13.28 24.33
C ASP A 63 -2.25 12.73 23.29
N TYR A 64 -2.49 11.53 22.75
CA TYR A 64 -1.63 10.93 21.72
C TYR A 64 -1.75 11.63 20.37
N LEU A 65 -2.79 12.44 20.13
CA LEU A 65 -2.94 13.20 18.89
C LEU A 65 -1.87 14.29 18.74
N GLU A 66 -1.25 14.72 19.83
CA GLU A 66 -0.19 15.73 19.86
C GLU A 66 1.22 15.12 19.95
N MET A 67 1.34 13.79 19.98
CA MET A 67 2.60 13.08 20.16
C MET A 67 3.02 12.32 18.89
N GLY A 68 4.33 12.23 18.65
CA GLY A 68 4.87 11.36 17.60
C GLY A 68 4.63 11.83 16.16
N ALA A 69 4.45 13.14 15.95
CA ALA A 69 4.29 13.71 14.61
C ALA A 69 5.41 13.25 13.66
N SER A 70 5.03 12.86 12.45
CA SER A 70 5.95 12.32 11.43
C SER A 70 6.86 13.37 10.77
N GLY A 71 6.84 14.62 11.24
CA GLY A 71 7.54 15.74 10.58
C GLY A 71 6.82 16.26 9.33
N TYR A 72 5.65 15.68 9.00
CA TYR A 72 4.78 16.07 7.88
C TYR A 72 5.37 15.91 6.47
N ASP A 73 6.41 15.09 6.32
CA ASP A 73 6.90 14.65 5.01
C ASP A 73 6.33 13.27 4.68
N PHE A 74 5.36 13.23 3.76
CA PHE A 74 4.70 11.98 3.37
C PHE A 74 5.10 11.57 1.95
N LEU A 75 5.24 10.28 1.70
CA LEU A 75 5.50 9.70 0.39
C LEU A 75 4.50 8.58 0.10
N SER A 76 3.96 8.57 -1.11
CA SER A 76 3.11 7.51 -1.66
C SER A 76 3.52 7.21 -3.11
N TYR A 77 3.71 5.94 -3.45
CA TYR A 77 3.83 5.48 -4.84
C TYR A 77 2.45 5.29 -5.52
N GLY A 78 1.37 5.50 -4.76
CA GLY A 78 0.00 5.27 -5.19
C GLY A 78 -0.36 3.79 -5.34
N ALA A 79 -1.65 3.49 -5.31
CA ALA A 79 -2.18 2.12 -5.40
C ALA A 79 -3.49 2.06 -6.18
N PHE A 80 -3.80 0.85 -6.67
CA PHE A 80 -4.98 0.53 -7.49
C PHE A 80 -5.05 1.33 -8.80
N ASN A 81 -4.34 0.86 -9.82
CA ASN A 81 -4.39 1.44 -11.16
C ASN A 81 -5.81 1.38 -11.73
N LEU A 82 -6.27 2.48 -12.31
CA LEU A 82 -7.59 2.62 -12.95
C LEU A 82 -7.51 2.43 -14.48
N ASP A 83 -6.30 2.45 -15.04
CA ASP A 83 -6.00 2.15 -16.43
C ASP A 83 -4.92 1.05 -16.52
N SER A 84 -4.94 0.31 -17.63
CA SER A 84 -3.96 -0.75 -17.93
C SER A 84 -3.05 -0.43 -19.12
N GLU A 85 -3.37 0.61 -19.89
CA GLU A 85 -2.66 0.96 -21.13
C GLU A 85 -1.36 1.73 -20.87
N GLN A 86 -1.34 2.62 -19.86
CA GLN A 86 -0.15 3.38 -19.55
C GLN A 86 0.92 2.44 -18.97
N VAL A 87 2.09 2.34 -19.61
CA VAL A 87 3.19 1.49 -19.13
C VAL A 87 4.03 2.21 -18.08
N ASP A 88 4.19 3.52 -18.23
CA ASP A 88 4.94 4.36 -17.29
C ASP A 88 4.19 4.48 -15.96
N GLN A 89 4.72 3.83 -14.91
CA GLN A 89 4.10 3.79 -13.59
C GLN A 89 3.87 5.17 -12.98
N THR A 90 4.70 6.15 -13.37
CA THR A 90 4.63 7.54 -12.88
C THR A 90 3.50 8.34 -13.51
N LYS A 91 2.85 7.82 -14.55
CA LYS A 91 1.77 8.52 -15.27
C LYS A 91 0.42 7.81 -15.17
N ARG A 92 0.35 6.65 -14.50
CA ARG A 92 -0.89 5.87 -14.36
C ARG A 92 -1.92 6.63 -13.53
N SER A 93 -3.17 6.56 -13.97
CA SER A 93 -4.32 6.92 -13.14
C SER A 93 -4.51 5.89 -12.03
N ARG A 94 -4.68 6.34 -10.79
CA ARG A 94 -4.76 5.49 -9.59
C ARG A 94 -5.85 5.97 -8.65
N LEU A 95 -6.51 5.05 -7.95
CA LEU A 95 -7.47 5.39 -6.90
C LEU A 95 -6.75 6.08 -5.73
N TYR A 96 -5.62 5.54 -5.29
CA TYR A 96 -4.75 6.19 -4.33
C TYR A 96 -3.62 6.90 -5.07
N LYS A 97 -3.56 8.22 -4.91
CA LYS A 97 -2.61 9.08 -5.62
C LYS A 97 -1.17 8.78 -5.19
N GLN A 98 -0.27 8.88 -6.14
CA GLN A 98 1.16 8.94 -5.90
C GLN A 98 1.59 10.40 -5.68
N GLY A 99 2.73 10.59 -5.02
CA GLY A 99 3.31 11.90 -4.77
C GLY A 99 3.89 12.00 -3.37
N LEU A 100 4.37 13.19 -3.08
CA LEU A 100 4.74 13.63 -1.74
C LEU A 100 3.74 14.67 -1.25
N ALA A 101 3.72 14.91 0.05
CA ALA A 101 3.06 16.07 0.63
C ALA A 101 4.07 16.87 1.42
N ASP A 102 4.09 18.18 1.23
CA ASP A 102 4.87 19.10 2.08
C ASP A 102 4.22 19.24 3.47
N PRO A 103 4.87 19.93 4.43
CA PRO A 103 4.29 20.12 5.76
C PRO A 103 2.95 20.87 5.81
N ALA A 104 2.60 21.60 4.74
CA ALA A 104 1.30 22.25 4.57
C ALA A 104 0.28 21.37 3.82
N LEU A 105 0.63 20.10 3.55
CA LEU A 105 -0.14 19.10 2.82
C LEU A 105 -0.38 19.44 1.34
N ASN A 106 0.45 20.29 0.75
CA ASN A 106 0.42 20.52 -0.69
C ASN A 106 1.00 19.32 -1.42
N PRO A 107 0.32 18.81 -2.46
CA PRO A 107 0.83 17.68 -3.22
C PRO A 107 2.04 18.09 -4.06
N ILE A 108 3.07 17.26 -4.01
CA ILE A 108 4.28 17.36 -4.83
C ILE A 108 4.36 16.11 -5.70
N SER A 109 4.70 16.28 -6.97
CA SER A 109 4.86 15.16 -7.90
C SER A 109 6.00 14.24 -7.48
N LEU A 110 5.82 12.93 -7.66
CA LEU A 110 6.87 11.95 -7.45
C LEU A 110 7.90 11.99 -8.59
N GLU A 111 9.17 12.10 -8.25
CA GLU A 111 10.30 11.98 -9.18
C GLU A 111 11.16 10.77 -8.79
N PRO A 112 10.93 9.57 -9.36
CA PRO A 112 11.61 8.35 -8.92
C PRO A 112 13.14 8.42 -8.98
N ALA A 113 13.68 9.17 -9.94
CA ALA A 113 15.12 9.38 -10.10
C ALA A 113 15.79 10.06 -8.89
N ARG A 114 15.01 10.67 -7.99
CA ARG A 114 15.51 11.31 -6.76
C ARG A 114 15.51 10.39 -5.54
N ILE A 115 15.01 9.16 -5.66
CA ILE A 115 15.01 8.19 -4.55
C ILE A 115 16.43 7.65 -4.38
N THR A 116 17.02 7.85 -3.21
CA THR A 116 18.35 7.32 -2.86
C THR A 116 18.33 6.62 -1.50
N GLU A 117 19.33 5.77 -1.26
CA GLU A 117 19.50 5.03 -0.01
C GLU A 117 20.79 5.45 0.70
N GLN A 118 20.70 5.63 2.03
CA GLN A 118 21.83 5.97 2.90
C GLN A 118 22.21 4.76 3.74
N VAL A 119 23.50 4.39 3.76
CA VAL A 119 24.00 3.22 4.50
C VAL A 119 24.94 3.58 5.64
N LYS A 120 25.25 4.87 5.83
CA LYS A 120 26.20 5.36 6.86
C LYS A 120 25.93 4.83 8.28
N ASN A 121 24.67 4.65 8.65
CA ASN A 121 24.25 4.16 9.97
C ASN A 121 23.61 2.76 9.90
N SER A 122 23.99 1.99 8.90
CA SER A 122 23.45 0.66 8.60
C SER A 122 24.58 -0.35 8.41
N TRP A 123 24.30 -1.64 8.52
CA TRP A 123 25.31 -2.69 8.36
C TRP A 123 25.48 -3.11 6.89
N TYR A 124 26.11 -2.25 6.09
CA TYR A 124 26.52 -2.56 4.72
C TYR A 124 28.03 -2.41 4.56
N GLU A 125 28.64 -3.30 3.78
CA GLU A 125 30.11 -3.33 3.60
C GLU A 125 30.63 -2.12 2.81
N ASP A 126 29.93 -1.70 1.75
CA ASP A 126 30.49 -0.78 0.74
C ASP A 126 30.57 0.69 1.21
N GLY A 127 29.95 1.06 2.35
CA GLY A 127 29.97 2.42 2.94
C GLY A 127 29.43 3.56 2.06
N ALA A 128 29.33 3.33 0.75
CA ALA A 128 28.87 4.24 -0.26
C ALA A 128 27.38 4.47 -0.10
N SER A 129 27.05 5.72 0.16
CA SER A 129 25.68 6.17 0.40
C SER A 129 25.20 7.04 -0.76
N ASP A 130 23.93 7.44 -0.70
CA ASP A 130 23.29 8.31 -1.69
C ASP A 130 23.21 7.69 -3.10
N ARG A 131 23.04 6.37 -3.16
CA ARG A 131 22.87 5.65 -4.42
C ARG A 131 21.39 5.48 -4.73
N HIS A 132 21.04 5.64 -6.01
CA HIS A 132 19.72 5.24 -6.50
C HIS A 132 19.65 3.70 -6.53
N PRO A 133 18.49 3.05 -6.29
CA PRO A 133 18.37 1.58 -6.29
C PRO A 133 18.86 0.86 -7.57
N TYR A 134 18.91 1.55 -8.72
CA TYR A 134 19.50 1.02 -9.96
C TYR A 134 21.04 0.97 -9.97
N GLN A 135 21.69 1.58 -8.97
CA GLN A 135 23.13 1.66 -8.79
C GLN A 135 23.59 0.94 -7.51
N ALA A 136 22.65 0.32 -6.79
CA ALA A 136 22.90 -0.43 -5.56
C ALA A 136 23.69 -1.73 -5.84
#